data_AF-A0A3A8P2W1-F1
#
_entry.id   AF-A0A3A8P2W1-F1
#
_cell.length_a   1.000
_cell.length_b   1.000
_cell.length_c   1.000
_cell.angle_alpha   90.00
_cell.angle_beta   90.00
_cell.angle_gamma   90.00
#
_symmetry.space_group_name_H-M   'P 1'
#
loop_
_entity.id
_entity.type
_entity.pdbx_description
1 polymer ?
#
loop_
_entity_poly.entity_id
_entity_poly.type
_entity_poly.pdbx_seq_one_letter_code
_entity_poly.pdbx_strand_id
1 'polypeptide(L)'
;MAGKSDSERSDVARIRAVLARELETINEYEAFAEDSTNPEVRAFFLHLAAEEKEHVSEATHMLRLLDKGQDTHFAKPFVAGHFQAAVTPAGVPVELPAAEAPAIVGHVPPPVGRMTAEPLTSLPPQRLIYGIPAPPPSANSHPLTVGTLRRGGGGGGGSGGGR
;
A
#
# COMPACT_ATOMS: atom_id res chain seq x y z
N MET A 1 -20.37 16.32 13.38
CA MET A 1 -19.64 17.11 12.36
C MET A 1 -19.48 16.22 11.13
N ALA A 2 -20.27 16.45 10.08
CA ALA A 2 -20.03 15.78 8.80
C ALA A 2 -18.77 16.42 8.19
N GLY A 3 -17.73 15.63 7.94
CA GLY A 3 -16.55 16.10 7.22
C GLY A 3 -16.94 16.63 5.84
N LYS A 4 -16.12 17.53 5.28
CA LYS A 4 -16.26 18.03 3.90
C LYS A 4 -16.52 16.86 2.94
N SER A 5 -17.44 17.05 2.00
CA SER A 5 -17.81 16.02 1.02
C SER A 5 -16.58 15.60 0.19
N ASP A 6 -16.57 14.40 -0.38
CA ASP A 6 -15.42 13.92 -1.17
C ASP A 6 -15.09 14.83 -2.36
N SER A 7 -16.02 15.68 -2.82
CA SER A 7 -15.81 16.72 -3.83
C SER A 7 -15.05 17.96 -3.33
N GLU A 8 -15.02 18.20 -2.02
CA GLU A 8 -14.45 19.40 -1.40
C GLU A 8 -13.03 19.20 -0.84
N ARG A 9 -12.47 17.99 -0.95
CA ARG A 9 -11.07 17.74 -0.59
C ARG A 9 -10.13 18.37 -1.61
N SER A 10 -9.11 19.07 -1.11
CA SER A 10 -7.97 19.50 -1.92
C SER A 10 -7.19 18.29 -2.44
N ASP A 11 -6.48 18.46 -3.56
CA ASP A 11 -5.68 17.37 -4.15
C ASP A 11 -4.61 16.86 -3.19
N VAL A 12 -3.98 17.75 -2.43
CA VAL A 12 -3.04 17.37 -1.35
C VAL A 12 -3.72 16.45 -0.32
N ALA A 13 -4.97 16.72 0.07
CA ALA A 13 -5.69 15.86 1.00
C ALA A 13 -6.05 14.50 0.37
N ARG A 14 -6.29 14.44 -0.95
CA ARG A 14 -6.52 13.18 -1.68
C ARG A 14 -5.24 12.35 -1.73
N ILE A 15 -4.10 12.96 -2.07
CA ILE A 15 -2.80 12.27 -2.12
C ILE A 15 -2.43 11.71 -0.75
N ARG A 16 -2.64 12.47 0.33
CA ARG A 16 -2.41 11.94 1.69
C ARG A 16 -3.33 10.76 2.01
N ALA A 17 -4.57 10.77 1.52
CA ALA A 17 -5.50 9.66 1.72
C ALA A 17 -5.08 8.41 0.93
N VAL A 18 -4.58 8.57 -0.30
CA VAL A 18 -4.00 7.48 -1.09
C VAL A 18 -2.77 6.91 -0.39
N LEU A 19 -1.81 7.76 -0.01
CA LEU A 19 -0.60 7.33 0.71
C LEU A 19 -0.93 6.53 1.98
N ALA A 20 -1.93 6.96 2.75
CA ALA A 20 -2.38 6.23 3.92
C ALA A 20 -3.00 4.86 3.57
N ARG A 21 -3.78 4.79 2.48
CA ARG A 21 -4.37 3.55 2.01
C ARG A 21 -3.32 2.55 1.54
N GLU A 22 -2.37 2.98 0.71
CA GLU A 22 -1.35 2.05 0.19
C GLU A 22 -0.48 1.49 1.31
N LEU A 23 -0.16 2.28 2.33
CA LEU A 23 0.54 1.79 3.53
C LEU A 23 -0.27 0.76 4.32
N GLU A 24 -1.59 0.96 4.44
CA GLU A 24 -2.50 -0.04 5.04
C GLU A 24 -2.51 -1.32 4.20
N THR A 25 -2.67 -1.19 2.89
CA THR A 25 -2.73 -2.32 1.95
C THR A 25 -1.43 -3.14 1.92
N ILE A 26 -0.25 -2.50 2.01
CA ILE A 26 1.02 -3.22 2.16
C ILE A 26 1.00 -4.12 3.41
N ASN A 27 0.60 -3.56 4.56
CA ASN A 27 0.56 -4.32 5.81
C ASN A 27 -0.43 -5.49 5.72
N GLU A 28 -1.61 -5.27 5.12
CA GLU A 28 -2.61 -6.33 4.94
C GLU A 28 -2.11 -7.45 4.03
N TYR A 29 -1.54 -7.11 2.86
CA TYR A 29 -1.06 -8.11 1.91
C TYR A 29 0.15 -8.89 2.44
N GLU A 30 1.07 -8.23 3.15
CA GLU A 30 2.17 -8.94 3.81
C GLU A 30 1.67 -9.90 4.90
N ALA A 31 0.67 -9.50 5.70
CA ALA A 31 0.06 -10.39 6.70
C ALA A 31 -0.68 -11.57 6.03
N PHE A 32 -1.43 -11.33 4.96
CA PHE A 32 -2.09 -12.42 4.21
C PHE A 32 -1.08 -13.39 3.58
N ALA A 33 0.06 -12.88 3.11
CA ALA A 33 1.14 -13.71 2.60
C ALA A 33 1.77 -14.59 3.70
N GLU A 34 1.96 -14.04 4.91
CA GLU A 34 2.48 -14.76 6.07
C GLU A 34 1.53 -15.88 6.52
N ASP A 35 0.23 -15.59 6.60
CA ASP A 35 -0.80 -16.55 7.04
C ASP A 35 -1.14 -17.62 5.98
N SER A 36 -0.76 -17.40 4.72
CA SER A 36 -1.12 -18.31 3.63
C SER A 36 -0.27 -19.59 3.60
N THR A 37 -0.95 -20.73 3.59
CA THR A 37 -0.34 -22.06 3.41
C THR A 37 -0.17 -22.45 1.94
N ASN A 38 -0.86 -21.78 1.02
CA ASN A 38 -0.75 -22.03 -0.42
C ASN A 38 0.39 -21.17 -1.01
N PRO A 39 1.42 -21.79 -1.63
CA PRO A 39 2.58 -21.06 -2.14
C PRO A 39 2.25 -20.08 -3.28
N GLU A 40 1.27 -20.38 -4.13
CA GLU A 40 0.85 -19.49 -5.22
C GLU A 40 0.11 -18.27 -4.68
N VAL A 41 -0.79 -18.47 -3.71
CA VAL A 41 -1.52 -17.37 -3.05
C VAL A 41 -0.56 -16.47 -2.27
N ARG A 42 0.44 -17.05 -1.58
CA ARG A 42 1.49 -16.27 -0.91
C ARG A 42 2.28 -15.44 -1.92
N ALA A 43 2.70 -16.02 -3.04
CA ALA A 43 3.42 -15.29 -4.08
C ALA A 43 2.59 -14.15 -4.68
N PHE A 44 1.28 -14.37 -4.87
CA PHE A 44 0.35 -13.34 -5.34
C PHE A 44 0.29 -12.14 -4.39
N PHE A 45 0.09 -12.36 -3.08
CA PHE A 45 0.05 -11.24 -2.12
C PHE A 45 1.39 -10.52 -1.97
N LEU A 46 2.52 -11.26 -2.02
CA LEU A 46 3.85 -10.62 -2.02
C LEU A 46 4.08 -9.75 -3.25
N HIS A 47 3.57 -10.17 -4.42
CA HIS A 47 3.62 -9.36 -5.63
C HIS A 47 2.79 -8.07 -5.48
N LEU A 48 1.55 -8.17 -5.00
CA LEU A 48 0.71 -6.98 -4.78
C LEU A 48 1.34 -6.02 -3.76
N ALA A 49 1.85 -6.52 -2.63
CA ALA A 49 2.53 -5.70 -1.64
C ALA A 49 3.77 -4.97 -2.21
N ALA A 50 4.43 -5.55 -3.21
CA ALA A 50 5.54 -4.89 -3.89
C ALA A 50 5.07 -3.75 -4.82
N GLU A 51 3.95 -3.92 -5.53
CA GLU A 51 3.36 -2.86 -6.37
C GLU A 51 2.87 -1.68 -5.51
N GLU A 52 2.23 -1.93 -4.36
CA GLU A 52 1.78 -0.84 -3.50
C GLU A 52 2.93 -0.02 -2.91
N LYS A 53 4.12 -0.61 -2.74
CA LYS A 53 5.33 0.13 -2.34
C LYS A 53 5.78 1.12 -3.43
N GLU A 54 5.56 0.79 -4.71
CA GLU A 54 5.77 1.73 -5.82
C GLU A 54 4.78 2.88 -5.72
N HIS A 55 3.49 2.60 -5.53
CA HIS A 55 2.46 3.63 -5.36
C HIS A 55 2.73 4.55 -4.15
N VAL A 56 3.21 4.01 -3.02
CA VAL A 56 3.67 4.80 -1.86
C VAL A 56 4.76 5.78 -2.27
N SER A 57 5.73 5.34 -3.09
CA SER A 57 6.83 6.18 -3.54
C SER A 57 6.34 7.32 -4.46
N GLU A 58 5.42 7.03 -5.38
CA GLU A 58 4.83 8.00 -6.30
C GLU A 58 3.96 9.03 -5.57
N ALA A 59 3.09 8.58 -4.67
CA ALA A 59 2.25 9.44 -3.85
C ALA A 59 3.10 10.33 -2.93
N THR A 60 4.17 9.79 -2.34
CA THR A 60 5.13 10.56 -1.53
C THR A 60 5.83 11.62 -2.37
N HIS A 61 6.29 11.26 -3.58
CA HIS A 61 6.90 12.22 -4.49
C HIS A 61 5.95 13.36 -4.83
N MET A 62 4.70 13.05 -5.19
CA MET A 62 3.68 14.06 -5.49
C MET A 62 3.39 14.96 -4.29
N LEU A 63 3.32 14.39 -3.08
CA LEU A 63 3.10 15.15 -1.85
C LEU A 63 4.23 16.17 -1.62
N ARG A 64 5.49 15.79 -1.87
CA ARG A 64 6.64 16.70 -1.76
C ARG A 64 6.59 17.85 -2.77
N LEU A 65 6.10 17.59 -3.98
CA LEU A 65 5.94 18.64 -4.99
C LEU A 65 4.90 19.69 -4.58
N LEU A 66 3.75 19.24 -4.08
CA LEU A 66 2.56 20.07 -3.86
C LEU A 66 2.48 20.69 -2.45
N ASP A 67 3.11 20.08 -1.43
CA ASP A 67 3.09 20.57 -0.05
C ASP A 67 4.49 21.01 0.39
N LYS A 68 4.78 22.31 0.22
CA LYS A 68 6.06 22.91 0.60
C LYS A 68 6.34 22.84 2.10
N GLY A 69 5.30 22.85 2.94
CA GLY A 69 5.45 22.71 4.38
C GLY A 69 5.97 21.32 4.72
N GLN A 70 5.33 20.28 4.18
CA GLN A 70 5.77 18.89 4.35
C GLN A 70 7.14 18.63 3.71
N ASP A 71 7.42 19.16 2.52
CA ASP A 71 8.74 18.99 1.86
C ASP A 71 9.89 19.59 2.68
N THR A 72 9.63 20.71 3.37
CA THR A 72 10.60 21.29 4.32
C THR A 72 10.95 20.31 5.44
N HIS A 73 10.04 19.43 5.86
CA HIS A 73 10.34 18.37 6.82
C HIS A 73 11.18 17.25 6.20
N PHE A 74 10.89 16.87 4.94
CA PHE A 74 11.69 15.86 4.22
C PHE A 74 13.13 16.29 3.95
N ALA A 75 13.39 17.59 3.80
CA ALA A 75 14.74 18.12 3.57
C ALA A 75 15.59 18.18 4.86
N LYS A 76 14.99 18.04 6.05
CA LYS A 76 15.72 18.07 7.31
C LYS A 76 16.47 16.74 7.50
N PRO A 77 17.76 16.77 7.88
CA PRO A 77 18.45 15.56 8.26
C PRO A 77 17.80 14.96 9.52
N PHE A 78 17.58 13.65 9.51
CA PHE A 78 17.17 12.94 10.73
C PHE A 78 18.40 12.77 11.62
N VAL A 79 18.41 13.43 12.77
CA VAL A 79 19.43 13.19 13.80
C VAL A 79 19.11 11.86 14.48
N ALA A 80 20.12 11.00 14.67
CA ALA A 80 19.94 9.68 15.31
C ALA A 80 19.20 9.79 16.66
N GLY A 81 19.50 10.86 17.42
CA GLY A 81 18.88 11.19 18.71
C GLY A 81 17.35 11.38 18.68
N HIS A 82 16.75 11.62 17.52
CA HIS A 82 15.31 11.84 17.38
C HIS A 82 14.47 10.64 17.86
N PHE A 83 15.01 9.43 17.79
CA PHE A 83 14.33 8.20 18.21
C PHE A 83 14.85 7.62 19.53
N GLN A 84 15.95 8.18 20.07
CA GLN A 84 16.67 7.63 21.21
C GLN A 84 16.27 8.28 22.55
N ALA A 85 15.60 9.43 22.52
CA ALA A 85 15.12 10.13 23.72
C ALA A 85 14.05 9.35 24.53
N ALA A 86 13.47 8.28 23.97
CA ALA A 86 12.45 7.46 24.64
C ALA A 86 13.02 6.26 25.41
N VAL A 87 14.33 5.96 25.31
CA VAL A 87 14.95 4.79 25.95
C VAL A 87 16.21 5.18 26.73
N THR A 88 16.06 5.99 27.77
CA THR A 88 17.05 6.03 28.86
C THR A 88 16.35 6.23 30.21
N PRO A 89 16.26 5.20 31.08
CA PRO A 89 16.31 5.46 32.50
C PRO A 89 17.79 5.74 32.85
N ALA A 90 18.09 6.98 33.25
CA ALA A 90 19.31 7.40 33.95
C ALA A 90 20.67 6.93 33.38
N GLY A 91 21.30 7.81 32.59
CA GLY A 91 22.69 8.24 32.87
C GLY A 91 23.82 7.22 32.79
N VAL A 92 24.05 6.61 31.62
CA VAL A 92 25.38 6.06 31.27
C VAL A 92 25.80 6.65 29.92
N PRO A 93 26.91 7.40 29.83
CA PRO A 93 27.43 7.86 28.54
C PRO A 93 27.89 6.63 27.74
N VAL A 94 27.31 6.41 26.57
CA VAL A 94 27.85 5.46 25.60
C VAL A 94 29.06 6.12 24.95
N GLU A 95 30.25 5.70 25.37
CA GLU A 95 31.51 6.04 24.72
C GLU A 95 31.51 5.38 23.33
N LEU A 96 31.53 6.20 22.28
CA LEU A 96 31.65 5.73 20.90
C LEU A 96 33.08 5.18 20.70
N PRO A 97 33.28 3.89 20.35
CA PRO A 97 34.61 3.43 20.00
C PRO A 97 35.06 4.12 18.71
N ALA A 98 36.28 4.67 18.73
CA ALA A 98 36.92 5.28 17.59
C ALA A 98 37.00 4.30 16.42
N ALA A 99 36.66 4.77 15.23
CA ALA A 99 36.78 4.00 14.00
C ALA A 99 38.26 3.72 13.68
N GLU A 100 38.73 2.50 13.91
CA GLU A 100 39.96 2.01 13.29
C GLU A 100 39.68 1.69 11.82
N ALA A 101 40.40 2.36 10.92
CA ALA A 101 40.38 2.07 9.50
C ALA A 101 41.10 0.74 9.22
N PRO A 102 40.51 -0.24 8.52
CA PRO A 102 41.24 -1.41 8.11
C PRO A 102 42.10 -1.06 6.89
N ALA A 103 43.42 -1.11 7.05
CA ALA A 103 44.36 -1.21 5.94
C ALA A 103 44.19 -2.60 5.30
N ILE A 104 43.66 -2.68 4.09
CA ILE A 104 43.60 -3.93 3.33
C ILE A 104 44.61 -3.87 2.19
N VAL A 105 45.64 -4.68 2.38
CA VAL A 105 46.73 -5.03 1.47
C VAL A 105 46.16 -5.57 0.17
N GLY A 106 46.71 -5.13 -0.96
CA GLY A 106 46.27 -5.54 -2.30
C GLY A 106 46.34 -7.04 -2.51
N HIS A 107 45.20 -7.63 -2.87
CA HIS A 107 45.11 -8.98 -3.39
C HIS A 107 44.43 -8.94 -4.76
N VAL A 108 45.19 -9.27 -5.80
CA VAL A 108 44.70 -9.40 -7.18
C VAL A 108 44.07 -10.79 -7.34
N PRO A 109 42.79 -10.92 -7.71
CA PRO A 109 42.23 -12.21 -8.10
C PRO A 109 42.57 -12.55 -9.57
N PRO A 110 42.78 -13.84 -9.90
CA PRO A 110 43.11 -14.28 -11.26
C PRO A 110 41.88 -14.24 -12.20
N PRO A 111 42.07 -14.24 -13.53
CA PRO A 111 40.97 -14.12 -14.48
C PRO A 111 40.26 -15.46 -14.64
N VAL A 112 38.99 -15.52 -14.25
CA VAL A 112 38.14 -16.70 -14.47
C VAL A 112 36.99 -16.32 -15.41
N GLY A 113 37.04 -16.94 -16.59
CA GLY A 113 35.86 -17.56 -17.20
C GLY A 113 34.73 -16.65 -17.66
N ARG A 114 34.81 -16.26 -18.93
CA ARG A 114 33.71 -15.81 -19.79
C ARG A 114 32.54 -16.79 -19.68
N MET A 115 31.47 -16.44 -18.95
CA MET A 115 30.20 -17.15 -19.01
C MET A 115 29.25 -16.42 -19.96
N THR A 116 28.62 -17.24 -20.79
CA THR A 116 27.80 -16.92 -21.96
C THR A 116 26.59 -16.07 -21.60
N ALA A 117 26.40 -14.97 -22.33
CA ALA A 117 25.13 -14.24 -22.34
C ALA A 117 24.08 -15.11 -23.07
N GLU A 118 23.11 -15.63 -22.33
CA GLU A 118 21.86 -16.14 -22.89
C GLU A 118 21.09 -14.96 -23.53
N PRO A 119 20.59 -15.06 -24.77
CA PRO A 119 19.84 -13.97 -25.36
C PRO A 119 18.46 -13.84 -24.73
N LEU A 120 18.09 -12.60 -24.36
CA LEU A 120 16.73 -12.23 -24.01
C LEU A 120 15.82 -12.53 -25.21
N THR A 121 14.94 -13.52 -25.08
CA THR A 121 13.93 -13.85 -26.08
C THR A 121 13.00 -12.66 -26.27
N SER A 122 13.12 -11.94 -27.39
CA SER A 122 12.19 -10.88 -27.75
C SER A 122 10.89 -11.50 -28.30
N LEU A 123 9.85 -11.59 -27.48
CA LEU A 123 8.50 -11.85 -27.97
C LEU A 123 7.83 -10.50 -28.25
N PRO A 124 7.25 -10.28 -29.45
CA PRO A 124 6.50 -9.06 -29.74
C PRO A 124 5.20 -9.03 -28.92
N PRO A 125 4.67 -7.84 -28.56
CA PRO A 125 3.41 -7.74 -27.83
C PRO A 125 2.26 -8.26 -28.70
N GLN A 126 1.73 -9.44 -28.37
CA GLN A 126 0.49 -9.92 -28.96
C GLN A 126 -0.66 -9.13 -28.35
N ARG A 127 -1.30 -8.28 -29.16
CA ARG A 127 -2.62 -7.70 -28.84
C ARG A 127 -3.64 -8.84 -28.80
N LEU A 128 -3.95 -9.33 -27.60
CA LEU A 128 -5.09 -10.20 -27.37
C LEU A 128 -6.36 -9.35 -27.31
N ILE A 129 -7.12 -9.30 -28.41
CA ILE A 129 -8.52 -8.87 -28.40
C ILE A 129 -9.34 -10.13 -28.17
N TYR A 130 -9.78 -10.38 -26.94
CA TYR A 130 -10.81 -11.38 -26.66
C TYR A 130 -12.19 -10.73 -26.72
N GLY A 131 -12.84 -10.85 -27.89
CA GLY A 131 -14.28 -10.67 -28.01
C GLY A 131 -14.97 -12.03 -27.87
N ILE A 132 -15.08 -12.54 -26.64
CA ILE A 132 -16.00 -13.67 -26.38
C ILE A 132 -17.35 -13.05 -25.99
N PRO A 133 -18.44 -13.28 -26.74
CA PRO A 133 -19.77 -12.88 -26.29
C PRO A 133 -20.16 -13.66 -25.03
N ALA A 134 -20.79 -12.97 -24.07
CA ALA A 134 -21.22 -13.58 -22.82
C ALA A 134 -22.13 -14.80 -23.08
N PRO A 135 -21.98 -15.90 -22.31
CA PRO A 135 -22.88 -17.04 -22.42
C PRO A 135 -24.31 -16.63 -22.06
N PRO A 136 -25.33 -17.25 -22.70
CA PRO A 136 -26.72 -16.97 -22.38
C PRO A 136 -27.04 -17.34 -20.92
N PRO A 137 -28.00 -16.63 -20.28
CA PRO A 137 -28.41 -16.96 -18.92
C PRO A 137 -28.95 -18.39 -18.87
N SER A 138 -28.59 -19.10 -17.79
CA SER A 138 -29.07 -20.45 -17.53
C SER A 138 -30.59 -20.45 -17.32
N ALA A 139 -31.27 -21.49 -17.81
CA ALA A 139 -32.74 -21.61 -17.81
C ALA A 139 -33.42 -21.51 -16.42
N ASN A 140 -32.63 -21.55 -15.34
CA ASN A 140 -33.07 -21.48 -13.95
C ASN A 140 -32.63 -20.18 -13.23
N SER A 141 -32.21 -19.13 -13.95
CA SER A 141 -31.87 -17.86 -13.31
C SER A 141 -33.15 -17.19 -12.77
N HIS A 142 -33.32 -17.18 -11.45
CA HIS A 142 -34.37 -16.39 -10.81
C HIS A 142 -33.96 -14.91 -10.79
N PRO A 143 -34.84 -13.97 -11.18
CA PRO A 143 -34.53 -12.55 -11.08
C PRO A 143 -34.34 -12.17 -9.60
N LEU A 144 -33.23 -11.49 -9.31
CA LEU A 144 -32.97 -10.95 -7.97
C LEU A 144 -33.96 -9.81 -7.70
N THR A 145 -35.03 -10.11 -6.96
CA THR A 145 -35.95 -9.09 -6.46
C THR A 145 -35.27 -8.33 -5.33
N VAL A 146 -34.85 -7.09 -5.58
CA VAL A 146 -34.38 -6.18 -4.52
C VAL A 146 -35.61 -5.76 -3.71
N GLY A 147 -35.78 -6.35 -2.52
CA GLY A 147 -36.84 -5.99 -1.59
C GLY A 147 -36.72 -4.54 -1.13
N THR A 148 -37.82 -3.80 -1.17
CA THR A 148 -37.88 -2.42 -0.67
C THR A 148 -37.60 -2.38 0.82
N LEU A 149 -36.52 -1.69 1.23
CA LEU A 149 -36.15 -1.51 2.62
C LEU A 149 -37.26 -0.74 3.36
N ARG A 150 -37.97 -1.43 4.26
CA ARG A 150 -38.99 -0.84 5.13
C ARG A 150 -38.31 0.11 6.11
N ARG A 151 -38.48 1.42 5.91
CA ARG A 151 -38.06 2.45 6.88
C ARG A 151 -38.83 2.24 8.18
N GLY A 152 -38.16 1.69 9.18
CA GLY A 152 -38.67 1.57 10.55
C GLY A 152 -38.47 2.87 11.32
N GLY A 153 -39.50 3.24 12.10
CA GLY A 153 -39.53 4.33 13.07
C GLY A 153 -40.45 5.46 12.61
N GLY A 154 -41.55 5.81 13.27
CA GLY A 154 -42.09 5.48 14.59
C GLY A 154 -42.98 6.66 14.99
N GLY A 155 -44.17 6.40 15.54
CA GLY A 155 -44.99 7.43 16.20
C GLY A 155 -46.46 7.46 15.78
N GLY A 156 -47.35 7.29 16.75
CA GLY A 156 -48.77 7.65 16.64
C GLY A 156 -49.72 6.54 17.07
N GLY A 157 -50.03 6.50 18.36
CA GLY A 157 -50.94 5.53 18.96
C GLY A 157 -52.42 5.75 18.61
N GLY A 158 -53.14 4.63 18.55
CA GLY A 158 -54.33 4.38 19.37
C GLY A 158 -55.61 5.21 19.15
N SER A 159 -56.53 4.61 18.38
CA SER A 159 -57.94 4.39 18.74
C SER A 159 -58.83 5.58 19.09
N GLY A 160 -59.60 6.07 18.10
CA GLY A 160 -60.89 6.75 18.31
C GLY A 160 -62.02 5.83 17.87
N GLY A 161 -62.79 5.32 18.84
CA GLY A 161 -63.97 4.48 18.61
C GLY A 161 -65.27 5.29 18.63
N GLY A 162 -66.34 4.65 18.14
CA GLY A 162 -67.71 4.91 18.56
C GLY A 162 -68.51 5.85 17.66
N ARG A 163 -69.32 5.23 16.79
CA ARG A 163 -70.64 5.75 16.41
C ARG A 163 -71.64 5.48 17.53
#